data_AF-A0A8T5U2L9-F1
#
_entry.id   AF-A0A8T5U2L9-F1
#
_cell.length_a   1.000
_cell.length_b   1.000
_cell.length_c   1.000
_cell.angle_alpha   90.00
_cell.angle_beta   90.00
_cell.angle_gamma   90.00
#
_symmetry.space_group_name_H-M   'P 1'
#
loop_
_entity.id
_entity.type
_entity.pdbx_description
1 polymer ?
#
loop_
_entity_poly.entity_id
_entity_poly.type
_entity_poly.pdbx_seq_one_letter_code
_entity_poly.pdbx_strand_id
1 'polypeptide(L)'
;MFLGFPTHGSRPATVFNGYFEHAQNIDGKNYIVFNTCRMVPGKTLEIMQTEIEKKGGSVVNKRTFKGLFRIKMSKVEEFVEELNQELMKS
;
A
#
# COMPACT_ATOMS: atom_id res chain seq x y z
N MET A 1 -10.06 2.28 3.51
CA MET A 1 -9.02 1.93 4.50
C MET A 1 -7.64 2.16 3.89
N PHE A 2 -6.67 2.66 4.66
CA PHE A 2 -5.29 2.78 4.18
C PHE A 2 -4.44 1.60 4.61
N LEU A 3 -3.56 1.17 3.71
CA LEU A 3 -2.65 0.07 4.00
C LEU A 3 -1.28 0.30 3.36
N GLY A 4 -0.25 0.47 4.18
CA GLY A 4 1.10 0.81 3.76
C GLY A 4 2.13 -0.22 4.20
N PHE A 5 2.92 -0.78 3.27
CA PHE A 5 3.98 -1.76 3.61
C PHE A 5 5.29 -1.48 2.88
N PRO A 6 6.46 -1.72 3.51
CA PRO A 6 7.73 -1.61 2.80
C PRO A 6 7.93 -2.75 1.82
N THR A 7 8.64 -2.47 0.73
CA THR A 7 9.08 -3.46 -0.25
C THR A 7 10.40 -4.11 0.20
N HIS A 8 10.40 -5.44 0.29
CA HIS A 8 11.57 -6.28 0.51
C HIS A 8 11.68 -7.29 -0.64
N GLY A 9 12.78 -7.25 -1.41
CA GLY A 9 13.00 -8.21 -2.50
C GLY A 9 11.85 -8.22 -3.54
N SER A 10 11.35 -7.04 -3.92
CA SER A 10 10.25 -6.90 -4.89
C SER A 10 8.89 -7.47 -4.43
N ARG A 11 8.72 -7.69 -3.12
CA ARG A 11 7.51 -8.21 -2.46
C ARG A 11 7.16 -7.34 -1.25
N PRO A 12 5.91 -7.37 -0.74
CA PRO A 12 5.60 -6.75 0.55
C PRO A 12 6.37 -7.44 1.68
N ALA A 13 6.62 -6.73 2.77
CA ALA A 13 7.20 -7.30 3.98
C ALA A 13 6.41 -8.53 4.45
N THR A 14 7.09 -9.53 5.02
CA THR A 14 6.48 -10.81 5.45
C THR A 14 5.30 -10.63 6.42
N VAL A 15 5.34 -9.58 7.24
CA VAL A 15 4.25 -9.19 8.16
C VAL A 15 2.93 -8.90 7.42
N PHE A 16 2.97 -8.48 6.15
CA PHE A 16 1.77 -8.30 5.34
C PHE A 16 0.98 -9.60 5.20
N ASN A 17 1.68 -10.71 4.89
CA ASN A 17 1.04 -12.01 4.70
C ASN A 17 0.41 -12.49 6.01
N GLY A 18 1.15 -12.42 7.12
CA GLY A 18 0.63 -12.82 8.43
C GLY A 18 -0.56 -11.98 8.89
N TYR A 19 -0.53 -10.66 8.67
CA TYR A 19 -1.68 -9.80 8.93
C TYR A 19 -2.90 -10.21 8.11
N PHE A 20 -2.73 -10.41 6.79
CA PHE A 20 -3.86 -10.75 5.92
C PHE A 20 -4.40 -12.14 6.16
N GLU A 21 -3.56 -13.11 6.50
CA GLU A 21 -4.00 -14.46 6.87
C GLU A 21 -5.06 -14.42 7.96
N HIS A 22 -4.83 -13.60 9.00
CA HIS A 22 -5.71 -13.49 10.17
C HIS A 22 -6.78 -12.39 10.11
N ALA A 23 -6.74 -11.48 9.12
CA ALA A 23 -7.72 -10.41 9.03
C ALA A 23 -9.13 -10.95 8.69
N GLN A 24 -10.10 -10.69 9.58
CA GLN A 24 -11.48 -11.23 9.47
C GLN A 24 -12.53 -10.26 8.91
N ASN A 25 -12.17 -9.00 8.61
CA ASN A 25 -13.11 -7.97 8.16
C ASN A 25 -12.61 -7.26 6.91
N ILE A 26 -12.24 -8.03 5.87
CA ILE A 26 -11.72 -7.49 4.61
C ILE A 26 -12.83 -7.30 3.56
N ASP A 27 -13.78 -8.22 3.52
CA ASP A 27 -14.85 -8.29 2.52
C ASP A 27 -15.69 -7.01 2.43
N GLY A 28 -16.03 -6.60 1.20
CA GLY A 28 -16.85 -5.43 0.90
C GLY A 28 -16.19 -4.07 1.16
N LYS A 29 -14.91 -4.03 1.58
CA LYS A 29 -14.22 -2.77 1.92
C LYS A 29 -13.33 -2.27 0.79
N ASN A 30 -13.32 -0.95 0.63
CA ASN A 30 -12.40 -0.25 -0.27
C ASN A 30 -11.07 0.05 0.42
N TYR A 31 -9.96 -0.23 -0.27
CA TYR A 31 -8.59 -0.04 0.18
C TYR A 31 -7.85 0.91 -0.74
N ILE A 32 -7.15 1.86 -0.13
CA ILE A 32 -6.05 2.58 -0.75
C ILE A 32 -4.78 1.94 -0.21
N VAL A 33 -3.99 1.34 -1.10
CA VAL A 33 -2.74 0.69 -0.71
C VAL A 33 -1.54 1.48 -1.19
N PHE A 34 -0.48 1.44 -0.40
CA PHE A 34 0.79 1.98 -0.83
C PHE A 34 1.96 1.14 -0.36
N ASN A 35 3.09 1.30 -1.05
CA ASN A 35 4.34 0.69 -0.63
C ASN A 35 5.48 1.72 -0.57
N THR A 36 6.43 1.50 0.33
CA THR A 36 7.67 2.28 0.38
C THR A 36 8.83 1.47 -0.19
N CYS A 37 9.63 2.05 -1.08
CA CYS A 37 10.85 1.40 -1.57
C CYS A 37 12.00 2.40 -1.79
N ARG A 38 13.25 1.89 -1.84
CA ARG A 38 14.42 2.72 -2.14
C ARG A 38 14.64 2.91 -3.64
N MET A 39 14.55 1.83 -4.42
CA MET A 39 14.84 1.86 -5.86
C MET A 39 13.67 1.33 -6.68
N VAL A 40 13.38 0.04 -6.55
CA VAL A 40 12.40 -0.67 -7.38
C VAL A 40 11.30 -1.27 -6.48
N PRO A 41 10.01 -0.96 -6.71
CA PRO A 41 8.91 -1.51 -5.94
C PRO A 41 8.58 -2.97 -6.29
N GLY A 42 8.98 -3.44 -7.46
CA GLY A 42 8.72 -4.81 -7.91
C GLY A 42 7.23 -5.09 -8.06
N LYS A 43 6.78 -6.28 -7.63
CA LYS A 43 5.38 -6.72 -7.68
C LYS A 43 4.61 -6.45 -6.38
N THR A 44 5.12 -5.54 -5.54
CA THR A 44 4.62 -5.39 -4.16
C THR A 44 3.14 -5.03 -4.15
N LEU A 45 2.75 -4.01 -4.92
CA LEU A 45 1.38 -3.51 -4.94
C LEU A 45 0.42 -4.50 -5.60
N GLU A 46 0.88 -5.25 -6.61
CA GLU A 46 0.12 -6.29 -7.29
C GLU A 46 -0.18 -7.45 -6.33
N ILE A 47 0.80 -7.87 -5.54
CA ILE A 47 0.61 -8.91 -4.51
C ILE A 47 -0.37 -8.41 -3.46
N MET A 48 -0.19 -7.19 -2.96
CA MET A 48 -1.10 -6.62 -1.96
C MET A 48 -2.54 -6.53 -2.46
N GLN A 49 -2.73 -6.07 -3.70
CA GLN A 49 -4.05 -6.04 -4.34
C GLN A 49 -4.65 -7.43 -4.44
N THR A 50 -3.90 -8.40 -4.95
CA THR A 50 -4.37 -9.77 -5.14
C THR A 50 -4.86 -10.38 -3.82
N GLU A 51 -4.12 -10.20 -2.73
CA GLU A 51 -4.51 -10.77 -1.43
C GLU A 51 -5.73 -10.07 -0.81
N ILE A 52 -5.89 -8.76 -1.01
CA ILE A 52 -7.08 -8.02 -0.58
C ILE A 52 -8.32 -8.48 -1.36
N GLU A 53 -8.19 -8.56 -2.68
CA GLU A 53 -9.30 -8.93 -3.58
C GLU A 53 -9.72 -10.38 -3.41
N LYS A 54 -8.77 -11.30 -3.15
CA LYS A 54 -9.08 -12.70 -2.77
C LYS A 54 -9.98 -12.80 -1.53
N LYS A 55 -9.92 -11.83 -0.63
CA LYS A 55 -10.74 -11.76 0.59
C LYS A 55 -11.99 -10.89 0.43
N GLY A 56 -12.36 -10.53 -0.80
CA GLY A 56 -13.56 -9.75 -1.12
C GLY A 56 -13.43 -8.25 -0.90
N GLY A 57 -12.24 -7.76 -0.55
CA GLY A 57 -11.96 -6.32 -0.56
C GLY A 57 -11.79 -5.79 -1.98
N SER A 58 -11.79 -4.47 -2.15
CA SER A 58 -11.50 -3.81 -3.43
C SER A 58 -10.38 -2.80 -3.26
N VAL A 59 -9.37 -2.84 -4.12
CA VAL A 59 -8.31 -1.83 -4.11
C VAL A 59 -8.66 -0.72 -5.09
N VAL A 60 -9.08 0.42 -4.55
CA VAL A 60 -9.52 1.59 -5.33
C VAL A 60 -8.35 2.48 -5.76
N ASN A 61 -7.22 2.41 -5.04
CA ASN A 61 -6.02 3.15 -5.42
C ASN A 61 -4.73 2.46 -4.93
N LYS A 62 -3.65 2.62 -5.70
CA LYS A 62 -2.32 2.08 -5.44
C LYS A 62 -1.26 3.15 -5.67
N ARG A 63 -0.33 3.30 -4.74
CA ARG A 63 0.78 4.28 -4.84
C ARG A 63 2.10 3.72 -4.33
N THR A 64 3.21 4.21 -4.90
CA THR A 64 4.57 3.88 -4.41
C THR A 64 5.23 5.15 -3.91
N PHE A 65 5.66 5.13 -2.64
CA PHE A 65 6.55 6.13 -2.08
C PHE A 65 8.02 5.70 -2.28
N LYS A 66 8.77 6.44 -3.09
CA LYS A 66 10.20 6.19 -3.33
C LYS A 66 11.08 7.09 -2.46
N GLY A 67 11.77 6.50 -1.49
CA GLY A 67 12.71 7.18 -0.60
C GLY A 67 14.16 6.78 -0.89
N LEU A 68 14.91 7.62 -1.60
CA LEU A 68 16.35 7.42 -1.84
C LEU A 68 17.19 8.11 -0.75
N PHE A 69 18.13 7.37 -0.14
CA PHE A 69 19.09 7.83 0.87
C PHE A 69 18.50 8.54 2.11
N ARG A 70 18.06 9.80 1.98
CA ARG A 70 17.49 10.61 3.05
C ARG A 70 16.14 11.15 2.61
N ILE A 71 15.09 10.71 3.29
CA ILE A 71 13.72 11.15 3.02
C ILE A 71 13.57 12.59 3.52
N LYS A 72 13.16 13.50 2.63
CA LYS A 72 12.78 14.87 2.99
C LYS A 72 11.32 14.88 3.45
N MET A 73 11.01 15.62 4.51
CA MET A 73 9.62 15.72 5.01
C MET A 73 8.66 16.29 3.97
N SER A 74 9.09 17.25 3.16
CA SER A 74 8.25 17.82 2.08
C SER A 74 7.72 16.74 1.11
N LYS A 75 8.53 15.71 0.80
CA LYS A 75 8.09 14.60 -0.06
C LYS A 75 7.05 13.71 0.63
N VAL A 76 7.15 13.58 1.95
CA VAL A 76 6.16 12.83 2.75
C VAL A 76 4.84 13.61 2.76
N GLU A 77 4.90 14.93 2.94
CA GLU A 77 3.75 15.82 2.90
C GLU A 77 3.04 15.77 1.53
N GLU A 78 3.79 15.95 0.44
CA GLU A 78 3.27 15.81 -0.93
C GLU A 78 2.55 14.47 -1.14
N PHE A 79 3.19 13.36 -0.72
CA PHE A 79 2.61 12.03 -0.86
C PHE A 79 1.33 11.83 -0.04
N VAL A 80 1.30 12.37 1.18
CA VAL A 80 0.10 12.29 2.04
C VAL A 80 -1.02 13.17 1.48
N GLU A 81 -0.69 14.34 0.94
CA GLU A 81 -1.67 15.23 0.31
C GLU A 81 -2.29 14.56 -0.93
N GLU A 82 -1.49 13.92 -1.77
CA GLU A 82 -1.97 13.09 -2.87
C GLU A 82 -2.91 11.97 -2.38
N LEU A 83 -2.54 11.23 -1.33
CA LEU A 83 -3.39 10.18 -0.75
C LEU A 83 -4.72 10.73 -0.22
N ASN A 84 -4.71 11.91 0.40
CA ASN A 84 -5.90 12.55 0.95
C ASN A 84 -6.85 13.03 -0.16
N GLN A 85 -6.32 13.53 -1.28
CA GLN A 85 -7.16 13.89 -2.42
C GLN A 85 -7.90 12.69 -3.01
N GLU A 86 -7.30 11.50 -2.96
CA GLU A 86 -7.92 10.27 -3.45
C GLU A 86 -9.05 9.81 -2.52
N LEU A 87 -8.93 10.01 -1.20
CA LEU A 87 -10.03 9.77 -0.26
C LEU A 87 -11.23 10.67 -0.53
N MET A 88 -11.00 11.94 -0.87
CA MET A 88 -12.10 12.89 -1.10
C MET A 88 -12.88 12.60 -2.39
N LYS A 89 -12.34 11.76 -3.28
CA LYS A 89 -12.96 11.37 -4.55
C LYS A 89 -13.66 10.01 -4.50
N SER A 90 -13.42 9.20 -3.46
CA SER A 90 -13.89 7.81 -3.31
C SER A 90 -15.09 7.70 -2.38
#